data_AF-A0AAQ2S2M3-F1
#
_entry.id   AF-A0AAQ2S2M3-F1
#
_cell.length_a   1.000
_cell.length_b   1.000
_cell.length_c   1.000
_cell.angle_alpha   90.00
_cell.angle_beta   90.00
_cell.angle_gamma   90.00
#
_symmetry.space_group_name_H-M   'P 1'
#
loop_
_entity.id
_entity.type
_entity.pdbx_description
1 polymer ?
#
loop_
_entity_poly.entity_id
_entity_poly.type
_entity_poly.pdbx_seq_one_letter_code
_entity_poly.pdbx_strand_id
1 'polypeptide(L)'
;MTQLDILDKIHPDMISAFLVSGKSDGIPADVQLFLKQLQWAAEIYEYERNITRAAKLLKQRINALQHLNLDERTCKARIYAAINYFSIDNNVSIKVWESNYADKYEDLAKLSAVRGDYKTQKQCYDAAAECRRRASEIAEADRDLGVVFLISPEITPEELGYSKKSLKEIASKHNEGFYLNLIDKLPIEKEEKKRLLRDADIQEAEFTEVNEE
;
A
#
# COMPACT_ATOMS: atom_id res chain seq x y z
N MET A 1 -18.16 5.69 18.78
CA MET A 1 -18.16 4.98 17.49
C MET A 1 -18.78 5.93 16.49
N THR A 2 -18.04 6.33 15.46
CA THR A 2 -18.57 7.25 14.45
C THR A 2 -19.60 6.52 13.58
N GLN A 3 -20.54 7.25 12.96
CA GLN A 3 -21.53 6.63 12.07
C GLN A 3 -20.88 5.95 10.85
N LEU A 4 -19.66 6.36 10.48
CA LEU A 4 -18.84 5.71 9.46
C LEU A 4 -18.30 4.35 9.94
N ASP A 5 -17.79 4.25 11.17
CA ASP A 5 -17.29 2.97 11.73
C ASP A 5 -18.40 1.89 11.82
N ILE A 6 -19.66 2.31 11.93
CA ILE A 6 -20.81 1.41 11.92
C ILE A 6 -21.13 0.99 10.49
N LEU A 7 -21.04 1.92 9.53
CA LEU A 7 -21.28 1.66 8.11
C LEU A 7 -20.24 0.70 7.52
N ASP A 8 -18.98 0.83 7.90
CA ASP A 8 -17.87 -0.03 7.44
C ASP A 8 -18.00 -1.50 7.91
N LYS A 9 -18.79 -1.74 8.96
CA LYS A 9 -19.09 -3.10 9.47
C LYS A 9 -20.26 -3.76 8.76
N ILE A 10 -21.07 -3.00 8.02
CA ILE A 10 -22.24 -3.51 7.32
C ILE A 10 -21.78 -4.10 5.98
N HIS A 11 -22.31 -5.27 5.62
CA HIS A 11 -21.97 -5.92 4.35
C HIS A 11 -22.36 -5.04 3.14
N PRO A 12 -21.48 -4.86 2.14
CA PRO A 12 -21.73 -4.02 0.97
C PRO A 12 -23.04 -4.35 0.22
N ASP A 13 -23.42 -5.62 0.16
CA ASP A 13 -24.67 -6.04 -0.48
C ASP A 13 -25.91 -5.46 0.20
N MET A 14 -25.92 -5.33 1.53
CA MET A 14 -27.03 -4.70 2.25
C MET A 14 -27.11 -3.20 1.96
N ILE A 15 -25.96 -2.56 1.79
CA ILE A 15 -25.85 -1.14 1.46
C ILE A 15 -26.34 -0.91 0.02
N SER A 16 -25.91 -1.74 -0.93
CA SER A 16 -26.39 -1.68 -2.32
C SER A 16 -27.89 -1.96 -2.43
N ALA A 17 -28.41 -2.95 -1.71
CA ALA A 17 -29.84 -3.26 -1.66
C ALA A 17 -30.64 -2.08 -1.09
N PHE A 18 -30.14 -1.40 -0.06
CA PHE A 18 -30.77 -0.19 0.47
C PHE A 18 -30.75 0.97 -0.53
N LEU A 19 -29.63 1.19 -1.22
CA LEU A 19 -29.52 2.25 -2.23
C LEU A 19 -30.47 2.05 -3.42
N VAL A 20 -30.76 0.79 -3.78
CA VAL A 20 -31.68 0.44 -4.89
C VAL A 20 -33.15 0.42 -4.44
N SER A 21 -33.46 -0.22 -3.31
CA SER A 21 -34.84 -0.47 -2.88
C SER A 21 -35.40 0.57 -1.90
N GLY A 22 -34.53 1.36 -1.26
CA GLY A 22 -34.89 2.34 -0.24
C GLY A 22 -35.35 1.75 1.09
N LYS A 23 -35.31 0.42 1.27
CA LYS A 23 -35.71 -0.31 2.49
C LYS A 23 -34.68 -1.38 2.83
N SER A 24 -34.29 -1.46 4.10
CA SER A 24 -33.41 -2.52 4.60
C SER A 24 -33.76 -2.81 6.06
N ASP A 25 -34.09 -4.05 6.38
CA ASP A 25 -34.44 -4.43 7.76
C ASP A 25 -33.18 -4.61 8.65
N GLY A 26 -32.01 -4.81 8.03
CA GLY A 26 -30.74 -5.05 8.73
C GLY A 26 -29.93 -3.80 9.12
N ILE A 27 -30.34 -2.59 8.69
CA ILE A 27 -29.60 -1.35 8.97
C ILE A 27 -30.38 -0.52 10.00
N PRO A 28 -29.75 -0.03 11.09
CA PRO A 28 -30.41 0.87 12.03
C PRO A 28 -30.96 2.15 11.37
N ALA A 29 -32.12 2.63 11.81
CA ALA A 29 -32.80 3.79 11.21
C ALA A 29 -31.91 5.05 11.11
N ASP A 30 -31.10 5.31 12.13
CA ASP A 30 -30.17 6.45 12.14
C ASP A 30 -29.08 6.33 11.08
N VAL A 31 -28.60 5.11 10.82
CA VAL A 31 -27.58 4.82 9.79
C VAL A 31 -28.19 4.90 8.40
N GLN A 32 -29.44 4.46 8.23
CA GLN A 32 -30.18 4.64 6.97
C GLN A 32 -30.34 6.12 6.60
N LEU A 33 -30.66 6.96 7.59
CA LEU A 33 -30.80 8.40 7.39
C LEU A 33 -29.46 9.03 6.98
N PHE A 34 -28.38 8.66 7.66
CA PHE A 34 -27.02 9.08 7.33
C PHE A 34 -26.59 8.62 5.93
N LEU A 35 -26.88 7.37 5.55
CA LEU A 35 -26.54 6.82 4.24
C LEU A 35 -27.26 7.56 3.10
N LYS A 36 -28.53 7.94 3.29
CA LYS A 36 -29.25 8.81 2.33
C LYS A 36 -28.60 10.20 2.22
N GLN A 37 -28.13 10.77 3.33
CA GLN A 37 -27.38 12.04 3.29
C GLN A 37 -26.08 11.91 2.50
N LEU A 38 -25.37 10.79 2.63
CA LEU A 38 -24.15 10.51 1.87
C LEU A 38 -24.44 10.35 0.37
N GLN A 39 -25.50 9.62 0.01
CA GLN A 39 -25.94 9.47 -1.38
C GLN A 39 -26.23 10.84 -2.02
N TRP A 40 -27.02 11.68 -1.35
CA TRP A 40 -27.31 13.03 -1.85
C TRP A 40 -26.06 13.90 -1.93
N ALA A 41 -25.12 13.74 -1.00
CA ALA A 41 -23.86 14.46 -1.01
C ALA A 41 -23.00 14.06 -2.22
N ALA A 42 -22.95 12.77 -2.56
CA ALA A 42 -22.26 12.27 -3.75
C ALA A 42 -22.89 12.83 -5.04
N GLU A 43 -24.22 12.71 -5.18
CA GLU A 43 -24.97 13.26 -6.32
C GLU A 43 -24.71 14.76 -6.51
N ILE A 44 -24.77 15.55 -5.44
CA ILE A 44 -24.55 17.01 -5.51
C ILE A 44 -23.10 17.32 -5.89
N TYR A 45 -22.14 16.57 -5.36
CA TYR A 45 -20.72 16.82 -5.60
C TYR A 45 -20.29 16.51 -7.05
N GLU A 46 -20.99 15.61 -7.74
CA GLU A 46 -20.75 15.35 -9.17
C GLU A 46 -20.97 16.61 -10.02
N TYR A 47 -22.04 17.36 -9.75
CA TYR A 47 -22.40 18.58 -10.48
C TYR A 47 -21.77 19.86 -9.91
N GLU A 48 -21.67 19.98 -8.59
CA GLU A 48 -21.10 21.15 -7.90
C GLU A 48 -19.83 20.75 -7.14
N ARG A 49 -18.68 21.00 -7.78
CA ARG A 49 -17.36 20.68 -7.21
C ARG A 49 -16.92 21.62 -6.09
N ASN A 50 -17.60 22.75 -5.89
CA ASN A 50 -17.33 23.62 -4.75
C ASN A 50 -18.02 23.09 -3.49
N ILE A 51 -17.22 22.62 -2.52
CA ILE A 51 -17.72 22.01 -1.28
C ILE A 51 -18.65 22.93 -0.48
N THR A 52 -18.36 24.24 -0.45
CA THR A 52 -19.19 25.19 0.29
C THR A 52 -20.56 25.40 -0.37
N ARG A 53 -20.61 25.43 -1.71
CA ARG A 53 -21.89 25.52 -2.43
C ARG A 53 -22.66 24.20 -2.34
N ALA A 54 -21.99 23.08 -2.55
CA ALA A 54 -22.55 21.74 -2.38
C ALA A 54 -23.15 21.55 -0.97
N ALA A 55 -22.46 22.03 0.08
CA ALA A 55 -22.96 21.94 1.46
C ALA A 55 -24.26 22.72 1.67
N LYS A 56 -24.42 23.88 1.02
CA LYS A 56 -25.66 24.68 1.09
C LYS A 56 -26.82 23.97 0.40
N LEU A 57 -26.57 23.38 -0.78
CA LEU A 57 -27.57 22.59 -1.50
C LEU A 57 -27.96 21.33 -0.70
N LEU A 58 -26.98 20.65 -0.12
CA LEU A 58 -27.22 19.48 0.73
C LEU A 58 -28.06 19.85 1.95
N LYS A 59 -27.74 20.97 2.61
CA LYS A 59 -28.52 21.48 3.74
C LYS A 59 -29.99 21.74 3.36
N GLN A 60 -30.24 22.37 2.22
CA GLN A 60 -31.59 22.61 1.72
C GLN A 60 -32.35 21.31 1.48
N ARG A 61 -31.70 20.32 0.85
CA ARG A 61 -32.30 19.01 0.56
C ARG A 61 -32.61 18.23 1.83
N ILE A 62 -31.70 18.24 2.81
CA ILE A 62 -31.90 17.56 4.10
C ILE A 62 -33.05 18.20 4.88
N ASN A 63 -33.12 19.53 4.91
CA ASN A 63 -34.22 20.23 5.56
C ASN A 63 -35.57 19.91 4.89
N ALA A 64 -35.59 19.87 3.56
CA ALA A 64 -36.82 19.57 2.81
C ALA A 64 -37.34 18.13 3.00
N LEU A 65 -36.45 17.13 3.00
CA LEU A 65 -36.84 15.71 3.00
C LEU A 65 -36.82 15.04 4.37
N GLN A 66 -35.90 15.45 5.25
CA GLN A 66 -35.73 14.85 6.57
C GLN A 66 -36.19 15.78 7.70
N HIS A 67 -36.56 17.02 7.39
CA HIS A 67 -36.96 18.04 8.37
C HIS A 67 -35.92 18.28 9.47
N LEU A 68 -34.64 18.07 9.13
CA LEU A 68 -33.50 18.29 10.02
C LEU A 68 -32.79 19.59 9.63
N ASN A 69 -32.58 20.46 10.61
CA ASN A 69 -31.78 21.66 10.43
C ASN A 69 -30.32 21.39 10.84
N LEU A 70 -29.51 20.99 9.87
CA LEU A 70 -28.08 20.76 10.08
C LEU A 70 -27.28 22.05 9.86
N ASP A 71 -26.19 22.18 10.61
CA ASP A 71 -25.21 23.23 10.37
C ASP A 71 -24.43 23.01 9.06
N GLU A 72 -23.95 24.09 8.46
CA GLU A 72 -23.16 24.03 7.23
C GLU A 72 -21.86 23.21 7.43
N ARG A 73 -21.24 23.32 8.63
CA ARG A 73 -20.04 22.52 8.96
C ARG A 73 -20.33 21.02 8.93
N THR A 74 -21.48 20.61 9.46
CA THR A 74 -21.90 19.20 9.44
C THR A 74 -22.17 18.74 8.01
N CYS A 75 -22.81 19.57 7.19
CA CYS A 75 -23.04 19.26 5.77
C CYS A 75 -21.73 19.11 4.99
N LYS A 76 -20.72 19.97 5.25
CA LYS A 76 -19.38 19.80 4.69
C LYS A 76 -18.75 18.47 5.10
N ALA A 77 -18.86 18.10 6.38
CA ALA A 77 -18.39 16.80 6.85
C ALA A 77 -19.08 15.62 6.16
N ARG A 78 -20.38 15.71 5.83
CA ARG A 78 -21.10 14.69 5.04
C ARG A 78 -20.57 14.57 3.62
N ILE A 79 -20.23 15.69 2.98
CA ILE A 79 -19.63 15.67 1.63
C ILE A 79 -18.25 15.03 1.66
N TYR A 80 -17.39 15.39 2.61
CA TYR A 80 -16.09 14.74 2.76
C TYR A 80 -16.23 13.24 3.03
N ALA A 81 -17.16 12.86 3.90
CA ALA A 81 -17.46 11.46 4.17
C ALA A 81 -17.95 10.73 2.91
N ALA A 82 -18.81 11.33 2.10
CA ALA A 82 -19.30 10.73 0.86
C ALA A 82 -18.20 10.57 -0.18
N ILE A 83 -17.32 11.57 -0.33
CA ILE A 83 -16.16 11.48 -1.22
C ILE A 83 -15.28 10.30 -0.80
N ASN A 84 -14.94 10.20 0.49
CA ASN A 84 -14.09 9.12 0.99
C ASN A 84 -14.77 7.74 0.85
N TYR A 85 -16.06 7.66 1.18
CA TYR A 85 -16.80 6.40 1.22
C TYR A 85 -17.12 5.84 -0.17
N PHE A 86 -17.49 6.68 -1.15
CA PHE A 86 -17.82 6.22 -2.50
C PHE A 86 -16.63 6.26 -3.47
N SER A 87 -15.59 7.06 -3.19
CA SER A 87 -14.42 7.18 -4.08
C SER A 87 -13.21 6.38 -3.58
N ILE A 88 -13.44 5.23 -2.93
CA ILE A 88 -12.38 4.36 -2.38
C ILE A 88 -11.36 3.98 -3.47
N ASP A 89 -11.81 3.84 -4.72
CA ASP A 89 -10.95 3.48 -5.86
C ASP A 89 -10.25 4.69 -6.51
N ASN A 90 -10.54 5.92 -6.09
CA ASN A 90 -9.98 7.12 -6.69
C ASN A 90 -8.62 7.45 -6.03
N ASN A 91 -7.65 6.55 -6.23
CA ASN A 91 -6.28 6.64 -5.70
C ASN A 91 -5.38 7.61 -6.48
N VAL A 92 -5.96 8.62 -7.14
CA VAL A 92 -5.22 9.62 -7.90
C VAL A 92 -4.21 10.27 -6.96
N SER A 93 -2.93 10.14 -7.30
CA SER A 93 -1.85 10.60 -6.45
C SER A 93 -1.97 12.11 -6.16
N ILE A 94 -1.53 12.52 -4.97
CA ILE A 94 -1.57 13.93 -4.55
C ILE A 94 -0.86 14.82 -5.60
N LYS A 95 0.19 14.31 -6.25
CA LYS A 95 0.87 14.97 -7.38
C LYS A 95 -0.09 15.39 -8.50
N VAL A 96 -0.98 14.50 -8.91
CA VAL A 96 -1.94 14.76 -10.00
C VAL A 96 -2.95 15.82 -9.55
N TRP A 97 -3.38 15.78 -8.29
CA TRP A 97 -4.26 16.80 -7.71
C TRP A 97 -3.59 18.18 -7.67
N GLU A 98 -2.36 18.28 -7.15
CA GLU A 98 -1.60 19.53 -7.12
C GLU A 98 -1.36 20.09 -8.53
N SER A 99 -1.09 19.23 -9.51
CA SER A 99 -0.97 19.64 -10.91
C SER A 99 -2.29 20.20 -11.44
N ASN A 100 -3.42 19.52 -11.18
CA ASN A 100 -4.74 20.00 -11.60
C ASN A 100 -5.14 21.32 -10.92
N TYR A 101 -4.76 21.52 -9.66
CA TYR A 101 -4.98 22.79 -8.97
C TYR A 101 -4.15 23.92 -9.58
N ALA A 102 -2.89 23.66 -9.92
CA ALA A 102 -2.03 24.64 -10.59
C ALA A 102 -2.67 25.14 -11.91
N ASP A 103 -3.16 24.23 -12.75
CA ASP A 103 -3.81 24.60 -14.02
C ASP A 103 -5.06 25.48 -13.80
N LYS A 104 -5.86 25.16 -12.78
CA LYS A 104 -7.04 25.98 -12.41
C LYS A 104 -6.66 27.38 -11.92
N TYR A 105 -5.58 27.48 -11.15
CA TYR A 105 -5.07 28.79 -10.71
C TYR A 105 -4.55 29.61 -11.89
N GLU A 106 -3.92 28.98 -12.89
CA GLU A 106 -3.50 29.69 -14.10
C GLU A 106 -4.67 30.17 -14.94
N ASP A 107 -5.74 29.38 -15.07
CA ASP A 107 -6.95 29.83 -15.75
C ASP A 107 -7.63 30.99 -15.02
N LEU A 108 -7.64 30.95 -13.68
CA LEU A 108 -8.10 32.08 -12.88
C LEU A 108 -7.20 33.31 -13.07
N ALA A 109 -5.89 33.12 -13.17
CA ALA A 109 -4.94 34.20 -13.43
C ALA A 109 -5.20 34.86 -14.79
N LYS A 110 -5.45 34.07 -15.85
CA LYS A 110 -5.83 34.57 -17.18
C LYS A 110 -7.14 35.36 -17.13
N LEU A 111 -8.15 34.86 -16.40
CA LEU A 111 -9.42 35.56 -16.23
C LEU A 111 -9.25 36.89 -15.48
N SER A 112 -8.41 36.93 -14.44
CA SER A 112 -8.09 38.17 -13.72
C SER A 112 -7.31 39.16 -14.58
N ALA A 113 -6.41 38.67 -15.45
CA ALA A 113 -5.69 39.50 -16.41
C ALA A 113 -6.64 40.20 -17.39
N VAL A 114 -7.62 39.47 -17.94
CA VAL A 114 -8.65 40.04 -18.83
C VAL A 114 -9.48 41.11 -18.12
N ARG A 115 -9.72 40.96 -16.82
CA ARG A 115 -10.43 41.96 -15.99
C ARG A 115 -9.56 43.14 -15.55
N GLY A 116 -8.25 43.12 -15.84
CA GLY A 116 -7.29 44.14 -15.41
C GLY A 116 -6.91 44.07 -13.92
N ASP A 117 -7.26 42.98 -13.22
CA ASP A 117 -6.86 42.76 -11.82
C ASP A 117 -5.52 42.04 -11.74
N TYR A 118 -4.46 42.81 -11.92
CA TYR A 118 -3.08 42.32 -11.89
C TYR A 118 -2.63 41.85 -10.51
N LYS A 119 -3.26 42.34 -9.43
CA LYS A 119 -2.92 41.93 -8.06
C LYS A 119 -3.38 40.50 -7.81
N THR A 120 -4.64 40.19 -8.15
CA THR A 120 -5.15 38.83 -8.03
C THR A 120 -4.54 37.91 -9.08
N GLN A 121 -4.18 38.40 -10.27
CA GLN A 121 -3.40 37.62 -11.24
C GLN A 121 -2.08 37.14 -10.65
N LYS A 122 -1.29 38.02 -10.02
CA LYS A 122 -0.03 37.63 -9.38
C LYS A 122 -0.26 36.57 -8.31
N GLN A 123 -1.25 36.78 -7.42
CA GLN A 123 -1.56 35.82 -6.36
C GLN A 123 -1.94 34.43 -6.90
N CYS A 124 -2.68 34.38 -8.02
CA CYS A 124 -3.03 33.11 -8.65
C CYS A 124 -1.80 32.41 -9.24
N TYR A 125 -0.88 33.15 -9.87
CA TYR A 125 0.37 32.57 -10.36
C TYR A 125 1.30 32.09 -9.24
N ASP A 126 1.40 32.86 -8.14
CA ASP A 126 2.18 32.46 -6.98
C ASP A 126 1.63 31.15 -6.37
N ALA A 127 0.29 31.03 -6.26
CA ALA A 127 -0.37 29.81 -5.79
C ALA A 127 -0.18 28.63 -6.76
N ALA A 128 -0.24 28.86 -8.08
CA ALA A 128 0.02 27.83 -9.07
C ALA A 128 1.47 27.31 -8.99
N ALA A 129 2.44 28.20 -8.82
CA ALA A 129 3.84 27.85 -8.64
C ALA A 129 4.06 27.00 -7.37
N GLU A 130 3.39 27.36 -6.27
CA GLU A 130 3.45 26.59 -5.04
C GLU A 130 2.89 25.17 -5.20
N CYS A 131 1.74 25.02 -5.86
CA CYS A 131 1.18 23.70 -6.19
C CYS A 131 2.16 22.85 -7.01
N ARG A 132 2.82 23.45 -8.02
CA ARG A 132 3.83 22.73 -8.82
C ARG A 132 5.06 22.34 -8.02
N ARG A 133 5.51 23.19 -7.09
CA ARG A 133 6.60 22.85 -6.17
C ARG A 133 6.25 21.64 -5.33
N ARG A 134 5.06 21.64 -4.69
CA ARG A 134 4.57 20.50 -3.90
C ARG A 134 4.45 19.21 -4.73
N ALA A 135 3.97 19.31 -5.96
CA ALA A 135 3.91 18.17 -6.89
C ALA A 135 5.31 17.61 -7.24
N SER A 136 6.32 18.49 -7.37
CA SER A 136 7.70 18.11 -7.64
C SER A 136 8.35 17.42 -6.43
N GLU A 137 8.18 17.97 -5.23
CA GLU A 137 8.70 17.40 -3.98
C GLU A 137 8.19 15.98 -3.74
N ILE A 138 6.89 15.74 -3.99
CA ILE A 138 6.29 14.41 -3.90
C ILE A 138 6.92 13.45 -4.93
N ALA A 139 7.18 13.93 -6.15
CA ALA A 139 7.82 13.11 -7.19
C ALA A 139 9.31 12.83 -6.96
N GLU A 140 10.00 13.66 -6.18
CA GLU A 140 11.37 13.41 -5.72
C GLU A 140 11.38 12.39 -4.58
N ALA A 141 10.52 12.56 -3.57
CA ALA A 141 10.38 11.61 -2.48
C ALA A 141 10.04 10.17 -2.95
N ASP A 142 9.17 10.03 -3.96
CA ASP A 142 8.85 8.73 -4.57
C ASP A 142 10.07 8.11 -5.29
N ARG A 143 11.00 8.93 -5.81
CA ARG A 143 12.22 8.44 -6.47
C ARG A 143 13.31 8.06 -5.48
N ASP A 144 13.38 8.73 -4.34
CA ASP A 144 14.40 8.52 -3.31
C ASP A 144 14.17 7.27 -2.45
N LEU A 145 13.03 6.58 -2.61
CA LEU A 145 12.75 5.31 -1.93
C LEU A 145 13.48 4.09 -2.54
N GLY A 146 14.38 4.30 -3.50
CA GLY A 146 15.25 3.25 -4.00
C GLY A 146 16.27 2.84 -2.93
N VAL A 147 16.21 1.58 -2.48
CA VAL A 147 17.24 1.00 -1.60
C VAL A 147 18.61 1.13 -2.29
N VAL A 148 19.42 2.09 -1.84
CA VAL A 148 20.81 2.21 -2.29
C VAL A 148 21.58 1.08 -1.62
N PHE A 149 21.79 -0.03 -2.34
CA PHE A 149 22.72 -1.07 -1.90
C PHE A 149 24.14 -0.49 -1.94
N LEU A 150 24.61 -0.03 -0.79
CA LEU A 150 26.02 0.28 -0.56
C LEU A 150 26.76 -1.06 -0.39
N ILE A 151 27.01 -1.77 -1.48
CA ILE A 151 27.94 -2.90 -1.45
C ILE A 151 29.35 -2.29 -1.48
N SER A 152 30.01 -2.28 -0.32
CA SER A 152 31.44 -1.99 -0.28
C SER A 152 32.15 -3.03 -1.14
N PRO A 153 33.07 -2.63 -2.06
CA PRO A 153 33.87 -3.57 -2.84
C PRO A 153 34.78 -4.46 -1.99
N GLU A 154 34.87 -4.20 -0.68
CA GLU A 154 35.67 -4.96 0.28
C GLU A 154 34.91 -6.14 0.91
N ILE A 155 33.58 -6.21 0.80
CA ILE A 155 32.79 -7.29 1.42
C ILE A 155 32.83 -8.53 0.53
N THR A 156 33.33 -9.63 1.08
CA THR A 156 33.37 -10.92 0.38
C THR A 156 32.06 -11.70 0.55
N PRO A 157 31.61 -12.49 -0.44
CA PRO A 157 30.39 -13.30 -0.31
C PRO A 157 30.40 -14.28 0.87
N GLU A 158 31.58 -14.65 1.35
CA GLU A 158 31.79 -15.55 2.49
C GLU A 158 31.42 -14.88 3.82
N GLU A 159 31.69 -13.58 3.97
CA GLU A 159 31.27 -12.77 5.13
C GLU A 159 29.76 -12.53 5.17
N LEU A 160 29.11 -12.60 4.01
CA LEU A 160 27.64 -12.56 3.87
C LEU A 160 26.98 -13.92 4.14
N GLY A 161 27.74 -14.94 4.55
CA GLY A 161 27.23 -16.26 4.92
C GLY A 161 27.04 -17.22 3.75
N TYR A 162 27.53 -16.89 2.54
CA TYR A 162 27.48 -17.82 1.41
C TYR A 162 28.64 -18.81 1.48
N SER A 163 28.33 -20.11 1.63
CA SER A 163 29.33 -21.18 1.56
C SER A 163 29.68 -21.49 0.10
N LYS A 164 30.95 -21.33 -0.26
CA LYS A 164 31.45 -21.67 -1.59
C LYS A 164 31.53 -23.20 -1.73
N LYS A 165 30.58 -23.80 -2.46
CA LYS A 165 30.63 -25.24 -2.75
C LYS A 165 31.39 -25.48 -4.06
N SER A 166 32.58 -26.07 -3.96
CA SER A 166 33.37 -26.48 -5.12
C SER A 166 32.87 -27.82 -5.68
N LEU A 167 32.57 -27.88 -6.98
CA LEU A 167 32.19 -29.12 -7.67
C LEU A 167 33.21 -30.25 -7.48
N LYS A 168 34.50 -29.90 -7.32
CA LYS A 168 35.58 -30.86 -7.10
C LYS A 168 35.47 -31.55 -5.72
N GLU A 169 35.06 -30.81 -4.69
CA GLU A 169 34.87 -31.35 -3.34
C GLU A 169 33.64 -32.26 -3.26
N ILE A 170 32.57 -31.91 -3.98
CA ILE A 170 31.37 -32.74 -4.07
C ILE A 170 31.70 -34.07 -4.78
N ALA A 171 32.51 -34.03 -5.85
CA ALA A 171 32.94 -35.24 -6.56
C ALA A 171 33.86 -36.13 -5.71
N SER A 172 34.76 -35.56 -4.91
CA SER A 172 35.63 -36.34 -4.00
C SER A 172 34.79 -37.08 -2.95
N LYS A 173 33.88 -36.37 -2.27
CA LYS A 173 32.99 -36.97 -1.26
C LYS A 173 32.10 -38.07 -1.82
N HIS A 174 31.63 -37.90 -3.06
CA HIS A 174 30.83 -38.93 -3.74
C HIS A 174 31.66 -40.19 -4.05
N ASN A 175 32.91 -40.03 -4.49
CA ASN A 175 33.81 -41.16 -4.75
C ASN A 175 34.20 -41.88 -3.46
N GLU A 176 34.53 -41.15 -2.39
CA GLU A 176 34.83 -41.71 -1.06
C GLU A 176 33.64 -42.52 -0.51
N GLY A 177 32.42 -41.98 -0.64
CA GLY A 177 31.20 -42.68 -0.26
C GLY A 177 30.90 -43.94 -1.09
N PHE A 178 31.32 -43.99 -2.35
CA PHE A 178 31.19 -45.18 -3.19
C PHE A 178 32.08 -46.33 -2.72
N TYR A 179 33.35 -46.04 -2.39
CA TYR A 179 34.30 -47.06 -1.91
C TYR A 179 33.89 -47.65 -0.56
N LEU A 180 33.39 -46.82 0.36
CA LEU A 180 32.84 -47.27 1.65
C LEU A 180 31.71 -48.31 1.45
N ASN A 181 30.75 -47.99 0.58
CA ASN A 181 29.63 -48.87 0.29
C ASN A 181 30.01 -50.18 -0.41
N LEU A 182 31.07 -50.17 -1.22
CA LEU A 182 31.57 -51.35 -1.92
C LEU A 182 32.28 -52.31 -0.95
N ILE A 183 33.15 -51.78 -0.09
CA ILE A 183 33.92 -52.58 0.88
C ILE A 183 33.00 -53.22 1.92
N ASP A 184 31.98 -52.49 2.38
CA ASP A 184 31.03 -53.01 3.37
C ASP A 184 30.20 -54.19 2.85
N LYS A 185 29.89 -54.22 1.56
CA LYS A 185 29.07 -55.27 0.94
C LYS A 185 29.83 -56.56 0.61
N LEU A 186 31.16 -56.58 0.71
CA LEU A 186 31.94 -57.80 0.48
C LEU A 186 31.72 -58.81 1.63
N PRO A 187 31.47 -60.10 1.34
CA PRO A 187 31.26 -61.13 2.36
C PRO A 187 32.59 -61.68 2.88
N ILE A 188 33.44 -60.80 3.39
CA ILE A 188 34.76 -61.10 3.96
C ILE A 188 34.78 -60.80 5.47
N GLU A 189 35.75 -61.35 6.18
CA GLU A 189 35.91 -61.13 7.62
C GLU A 189 36.17 -59.65 7.95
N LYS A 190 35.73 -59.22 9.14
CA LYS A 190 35.76 -57.81 9.57
C LYS A 190 37.18 -57.24 9.63
N GLU A 191 38.19 -58.05 9.93
CA GLU A 191 39.58 -57.63 9.96
C GLU A 191 40.12 -57.29 8.57
N GLU A 192 39.68 -58.05 7.54
CA GLU A 192 40.10 -57.83 6.17
C GLU A 192 39.41 -56.62 5.54
N LYS A 193 38.17 -56.30 5.95
CA LYS A 193 37.52 -55.02 5.63
C LYS A 193 38.29 -53.82 6.18
N LYS A 194 38.75 -53.90 7.43
CA LYS A 194 39.59 -52.85 8.05
C LYS A 194 40.96 -52.70 7.40
N ARG A 195 41.49 -53.75 6.76
CA ARG A 195 42.71 -53.62 5.93
C ARG A 195 42.38 -52.88 4.63
N LEU A 196 41.32 -53.27 3.93
CA LEU A 196 40.91 -52.66 2.66
C LEU A 196 40.53 -51.17 2.80
N LEU A 197 39.91 -50.78 3.91
CA LEU A 197 39.61 -49.36 4.20
C LEU A 197 40.89 -48.52 4.39
N ARG A 198 41.92 -49.11 5.03
CA ARG A 198 43.24 -48.48 5.18
C ARG A 198 44.01 -48.41 3.87
N ASP A 199 43.97 -49.47 3.07
CA ASP A 199 44.62 -49.50 1.74
C ASP A 199 43.97 -48.49 0.77
N ALA A 200 42.69 -48.17 0.96
CA ALA A 200 41.96 -47.15 0.20
C ALA A 200 42.20 -45.70 0.71
N ASP A 201 43.10 -45.53 1.70
CA ASP A 201 43.44 -44.24 2.34
C ASP A 201 42.22 -43.49 2.92
N ILE A 202 41.21 -44.25 3.38
CA ILE A 202 40.01 -43.70 4.03
C ILE A 202 40.24 -43.75 5.54
N GLN A 203 40.43 -42.59 6.16
CA GLN A 203 40.60 -42.47 7.61
C GLN A 203 39.25 -42.71 8.31
N GLU A 204 39.15 -43.73 9.17
CA GLU A 204 38.01 -43.88 10.08
C GLU A 204 38.02 -42.67 11.03
N ALA A 205 36.99 -41.81 10.95
CA ALA A 205 36.86 -40.68 11.85
C ALA A 205 36.55 -41.20 13.26
N GLU A 206 37.48 -41.00 14.20
CA GLU A 206 37.19 -41.15 15.63
C GLU A 206 36.26 -40.00 16.05
N PHE A 207 35.02 -40.32 16.39
CA PHE A 207 34.08 -39.36 16.95
C PHE A 207 34.36 -39.19 18.45
N THR A 208 34.73 -37.99 18.87
CA THR A 208 34.67 -37.59 20.28
C THR A 208 33.25 -37.18 20.64
N GLU A 209 32.66 -37.86 21.61
CA GLU A 209 31.39 -37.44 22.22
C GLU A 209 31.61 -36.11 22.95
N VAL A 210 30.90 -35.07 22.53
CA VAL A 210 30.87 -33.79 23.23
C VAL A 210 29.91 -33.94 24.41
N ASN A 211 30.45 -34.03 25.62
CA ASN A 211 29.64 -33.91 26.84
C ASN A 211 29.20 -32.45 26.99
N GLU A 212 27.90 -32.22 27.11
CA GLU A 212 27.30 -30.93 27.45
C GLU A 212 27.53 -30.61 28.94
N GLU A 213 28.30 -29.55 29.23
CA GLU A 213 28.27 -28.78 30.48
C GLU A 213 28.12 -27.29 30.17
#